data_AF-A0A9P0DCI2-F1
#
_entry.id   AF-A0A9P0DCI2-F1
#
_cell.length_a   1.000
_cell.length_b   1.000
_cell.length_c   1.000
_cell.angle_alpha   90.00
_cell.angle_beta   90.00
_cell.angle_gamma   90.00
#
_symmetry.space_group_name_H-M   'P 1'
#
loop_
_entity.id
_entity.type
_entity.pdbx_description
1 polymer ?
#
loop_
_entity_poly.entity_id
_entity_poly.type
_entity_poly.pdbx_seq_one_letter_code
_entity_poly.pdbx_strand_id
1 'polypeptide(L)'
;MSYRDIRNLVETLRVLGYPNMVSMESFRSSNFPLVADLLVWLAKRFDPEADIPPEISTEDERVKLMRNVAQFMALKANIKLNTKRLYQADGYAIKELLKITSILHDALLSNLDQNEDERNEEASLDMREFDITDKVNELKFSRQLASEITSTGANLFDLLGKEVDLKAARQKSVSRQFELSDVESGIKDALQSIKKEIDETKHLIENVAATEASLDSKIERRNLEISRYEKRLQALKKVRPAFLEEFTALEKELEQLFVQYSLRLRCLVQLEKQFEDSESARLEKQLQLAALPPVQTIPLDQTDHHDDVFMEKVGGDRPGATNRHHDRQRVPTGGRSKIEKAPAKAYGGMQPPLLGSQSSLDLSTDSESDDSFLDKDEPELMHSDESLGPEVSADRRAPSARVAASKMQDNSDDDF
;
A
#
# COMPACT_ATOMS: atom_id res chain seq x y z
N MET A 1 32.41 1.06 36.19
CA MET A 1 33.31 0.21 35.35
C MET A 1 32.48 -0.91 34.74
N SER A 2 32.88 -1.51 33.62
CA SER A 2 32.25 -2.76 33.18
C SER A 2 33.01 -3.94 33.78
N TYR A 3 32.31 -4.90 34.37
CA TYR A 3 32.91 -6.16 34.84
C TYR A 3 33.61 -6.92 33.69
N ARG A 4 33.11 -6.73 32.46
CA ARG A 4 33.70 -7.24 31.21
C ARG A 4 35.11 -6.71 30.96
N ASP A 5 35.39 -5.43 31.27
CA ASP A 5 36.70 -4.80 31.04
C ASP A 5 37.76 -5.44 31.94
N ILE A 6 37.41 -5.68 33.22
CA ILE A 6 38.30 -6.33 34.20
C ILE A 6 38.59 -7.77 33.78
N ARG A 7 37.55 -8.50 33.34
CA ARG A 7 37.66 -9.88 32.89
C ARG A 7 38.58 -10.00 31.68
N ASN A 8 38.38 -9.14 30.67
CA ASN A 8 39.20 -9.08 29.48
C ASN A 8 40.67 -8.78 29.82
N LEU A 9 40.93 -7.86 30.76
CA LEU A 9 42.31 -7.58 31.19
C LEU A 9 42.96 -8.80 31.86
N VAL A 10 42.25 -9.50 32.76
CA VAL A 10 42.79 -10.69 33.45
C VAL A 10 42.99 -11.86 32.48
N GLU A 11 42.09 -12.05 31.52
CA GLU A 11 42.22 -13.09 30.48
C GLU A 11 43.40 -12.77 29.53
N THR A 12 43.50 -11.54 29.00
CA THR A 12 44.63 -11.14 28.13
C THR A 12 45.99 -11.17 28.86
N LEU A 13 46.07 -10.75 30.12
CA LEU A 13 47.31 -10.86 30.92
C LEU A 13 47.75 -12.31 31.13
N ARG A 14 46.81 -13.25 31.27
CA ARG A 14 47.12 -14.69 31.37
C ARG A 14 47.67 -15.22 30.05
N VAL A 15 47.07 -14.86 28.93
CA VAL A 15 47.52 -15.23 27.57
C VAL A 15 48.93 -14.67 27.29
N LEU A 16 49.20 -13.42 27.70
CA LEU A 16 50.51 -12.79 27.59
C LEU A 16 51.56 -13.32 28.60
N GLY A 17 51.20 -14.29 29.45
CA GLY A 17 52.11 -14.92 30.40
C GLY A 17 52.59 -14.00 31.53
N TYR A 18 51.73 -13.13 32.06
CA TYR A 18 52.05 -12.33 33.25
C TYR A 18 52.24 -13.24 34.49
N PRO A 19 53.35 -13.12 35.24
CA PRO A 19 53.73 -14.11 36.26
C PRO A 19 52.88 -14.06 37.54
N ASN A 20 52.28 -12.92 37.87
CA ASN A 20 51.54 -12.72 39.11
C ASN A 20 50.03 -12.97 38.91
N MET A 21 49.39 -13.68 39.84
CA MET A 21 47.95 -13.96 39.76
C MET A 21 47.12 -12.70 40.04
N VAL A 22 46.45 -12.16 39.02
CA VAL A 22 45.56 -10.99 39.14
C VAL A 22 44.13 -11.44 39.42
N SER A 23 43.60 -11.14 40.62
CA SER A 23 42.19 -11.37 40.94
C SER A 23 41.29 -10.30 40.31
N MET A 24 40.08 -10.70 39.92
CA MET A 24 38.99 -9.82 39.48
C MET A 24 38.60 -8.74 40.50
N GLU A 25 38.92 -8.94 41.78
CA GLU A 25 38.60 -7.99 42.85
C GLU A 25 39.70 -6.92 43.06
N SER A 26 40.90 -7.13 42.51
CA SER A 26 42.10 -6.33 42.77
C SER A 26 41.99 -4.85 42.36
N PHE A 27 41.02 -4.51 41.51
CA PHE A 27 40.76 -3.17 40.99
C PHE A 27 39.40 -2.59 41.44
N ARG A 28 38.70 -3.25 42.37
CA ARG A 28 37.50 -2.67 43.02
C ARG A 28 37.87 -1.55 44.00
N SER A 29 39.09 -1.58 44.53
CA SER A 29 39.74 -0.50 45.26
C SER A 29 41.03 -0.09 44.54
N SER A 30 41.60 1.06 44.91
CA SER A 30 42.85 1.57 44.33
C SER A 30 44.05 0.72 44.73
N ASN A 31 44.66 0.01 43.77
CA ASN A 31 45.81 -0.87 43.98
C ASN A 31 47.01 -0.41 43.12
N PHE A 32 47.66 0.67 43.56
CA PHE A 32 48.78 1.25 42.84
C PHE A 32 49.99 0.29 42.67
N PRO A 33 50.41 -0.50 43.68
CA PRO A 33 51.53 -1.44 43.51
C PRO A 33 51.31 -2.43 42.37
N LEU A 34 50.09 -2.95 42.21
CA LEU A 34 49.74 -3.86 41.11
C LEU A 34 49.77 -3.14 39.75
N VAL A 35 49.26 -1.91 39.67
CA VAL A 35 49.32 -1.13 38.41
C VAL A 35 50.76 -0.76 38.04
N ALA A 36 51.59 -0.45 39.03
CA ALA A 36 53.02 -0.19 38.83
C ALA A 36 53.76 -1.41 38.25
N ASP A 37 53.61 -2.58 38.89
CA ASP A 37 54.23 -3.85 38.43
C ASP A 37 53.75 -4.23 37.02
N LEU A 38 52.44 -4.14 36.75
CA LEU A 38 51.87 -4.36 35.43
C LEU A 38 52.44 -3.41 34.37
N LEU A 39 52.59 -2.13 34.67
CA LEU A 39 53.11 -1.15 33.71
C LEU A 39 54.60 -1.35 33.41
N VAL A 40 55.42 -1.67 34.42
CA VAL A 40 56.84 -2.00 34.23
C VAL A 40 56.99 -3.29 33.42
N TRP A 41 56.21 -4.32 33.73
CA TRP A 41 56.22 -5.58 32.99
C TRP A 41 55.75 -5.41 31.54
N LEU A 42 54.67 -4.66 31.30
CA LEU A 42 54.18 -4.39 29.95
C LEU A 42 55.19 -3.57 29.14
N ALA A 43 55.84 -2.57 29.73
CA ALA A 43 56.87 -1.81 29.02
C ALA A 43 58.05 -2.71 28.57
N LYS A 44 58.50 -3.62 29.45
CA LYS A 44 59.54 -4.61 29.14
C LYS A 44 59.13 -5.67 28.11
N ARG A 45 57.83 -5.85 27.86
CA ARG A 45 57.32 -6.67 26.74
C ARG A 45 57.42 -5.94 25.39
N PHE A 46 57.42 -4.60 25.36
CA PHE A 46 57.64 -3.81 24.14
C PHE A 46 59.12 -3.56 23.84
N ASP A 47 59.94 -3.37 24.87
CA ASP A 47 61.38 -3.14 24.74
C ASP A 47 62.12 -3.74 25.94
N PRO A 48 62.90 -4.83 25.77
CA PRO A 48 63.63 -5.46 26.86
C PRO A 48 64.60 -4.52 27.60
N GLU A 49 65.12 -3.51 26.89
CA GLU A 49 66.07 -2.51 27.42
C GLU A 49 65.36 -1.30 28.04
N ALA A 50 64.04 -1.38 28.31
CA ALA A 50 63.28 -0.30 28.94
C ALA A 50 63.71 -0.07 30.40
N ASP A 51 64.58 0.92 30.61
CA ASP A 51 64.96 1.42 31.93
C ASP A 51 63.82 2.25 32.56
N ILE A 52 62.95 1.56 33.28
CA ILE A 52 61.86 2.16 34.06
C ILE A 52 62.07 1.76 35.53
N PRO A 53 62.46 2.70 36.41
CA PRO A 53 62.66 2.43 37.83
C PRO A 53 61.38 1.88 38.49
N PRO A 54 61.41 0.70 39.13
CA PRO A 54 60.24 0.06 39.75
C PRO A 54 59.92 0.61 41.16
N GLU A 55 60.62 1.65 41.60
CA GLU A 55 60.50 2.25 42.92
C GLU A 55 59.17 2.99 43.07
N ILE A 56 58.45 2.73 44.16
CA ILE A 56 57.09 3.25 44.43
C ILE A 56 56.89 3.64 45.91
N SER A 57 57.99 3.84 46.64
CA SER A 57 57.97 4.08 48.09
C SER A 57 57.48 5.50 48.40
N THR A 58 57.98 6.50 47.67
CA THR A 58 57.54 7.90 47.80
C THR A 58 56.50 8.29 46.75
N GLU A 59 55.72 9.35 47.01
CA GLU A 59 54.76 9.88 46.03
C GLU A 59 55.45 10.42 44.76
N ASP A 60 56.62 11.04 44.91
CA ASP A 60 57.42 11.56 43.79
C ASP A 60 57.93 10.43 42.89
N GLU A 61 58.41 9.30 43.45
CA GLU A 61 58.72 8.08 42.70
C GLU A 61 57.52 7.58 41.88
N ARG A 62 56.33 7.50 42.49
CA ARG A 62 55.11 7.04 41.78
C ARG A 62 54.73 7.95 40.62
N VAL A 63 54.85 9.27 40.80
CA VAL A 63 54.57 10.25 39.73
C VAL A 63 55.63 10.17 38.62
N LYS A 64 56.90 9.97 38.96
CA LYS A 64 58.00 9.71 38.01
C LYS A 64 57.74 8.44 37.20
N LEU A 65 57.38 7.33 37.85
CA LEU A 65 57.02 6.07 37.19
C LEU A 65 55.90 6.28 36.16
N MET A 66 54.78 6.90 36.56
CA MET A 66 53.66 7.15 35.63
C MET A 66 54.06 8.05 34.44
N ARG A 67 54.94 9.03 34.66
CA ARG A 67 55.44 9.92 33.60
C ARG A 67 56.36 9.17 32.64
N ASN A 68 57.32 8.40 33.15
CA ASN A 68 58.28 7.64 32.36
C ASN A 68 57.58 6.58 31.50
N VAL A 69 56.64 5.82 32.09
CA VAL A 69 55.82 4.84 31.35
C VAL A 69 54.99 5.53 30.26
N ALA A 70 54.28 6.62 30.58
CA ALA A 70 53.45 7.30 29.58
C ALA A 70 54.28 7.91 28.43
N GLN A 71 55.48 8.40 28.72
CA GLN A 71 56.42 8.89 27.71
C GLN A 71 56.98 7.74 26.85
N PHE A 72 57.40 6.64 27.48
CA PHE A 72 57.88 5.44 26.77
C PHE A 72 56.81 4.88 25.83
N MET A 73 55.58 4.67 26.32
CA MET A 73 54.48 4.12 25.53
C MET A 73 54.03 5.05 24.40
N ALA A 74 54.11 6.37 24.59
CA ALA A 74 53.85 7.34 23.54
C ALA A 74 54.95 7.38 22.44
N LEU A 75 56.22 7.20 22.81
CA LEU A 75 57.34 7.27 21.87
C LEU A 75 57.63 5.95 21.14
N LYS A 76 57.59 4.80 21.85
CA LYS A 76 57.92 3.48 21.30
C LYS A 76 56.72 2.73 20.73
N ALA A 77 55.55 2.84 21.37
CA ALA A 77 54.34 2.10 20.98
C ALA A 77 53.24 3.00 20.37
N ASN A 78 53.46 4.32 20.27
CA ASN A 78 52.48 5.31 19.81
C ASN A 78 51.14 5.29 20.60
N ILE A 79 51.16 4.85 21.87
CA ILE A 79 49.96 4.76 22.71
C ILE A 79 49.86 5.97 23.64
N LYS A 80 48.79 6.77 23.46
CA LYS A 80 48.48 7.89 24.37
C LYS A 80 47.70 7.42 25.60
N LEU A 81 48.41 7.35 26.74
CA LEU A 81 47.87 6.94 28.04
C LEU A 81 47.45 8.13 28.90
N ASN A 82 46.41 7.96 29.72
CA ASN A 82 45.98 8.95 30.70
C ASN A 82 46.64 8.69 32.07
N THR A 83 47.71 9.44 32.37
CA THR A 83 48.48 9.33 33.62
C THR A 83 47.64 9.52 34.89
N LYS A 84 46.60 10.38 34.87
CA LYS A 84 45.70 10.57 36.01
C LYS A 84 44.90 9.31 36.33
N ARG A 85 44.42 8.59 35.30
CA ARG A 85 43.69 7.33 35.46
C ARG A 85 44.59 6.19 35.91
N LEU A 86 45.82 6.12 35.37
CA LEU A 86 46.81 5.14 35.84
C LEU A 86 47.15 5.36 37.32
N TYR A 87 47.36 6.61 37.75
CA TYR A 87 47.66 6.95 39.14
C TYR A 87 46.49 6.67 40.11
N GLN A 88 45.24 6.81 39.67
CA GLN A 88 44.06 6.43 40.46
C GLN A 88 44.06 4.93 40.83
N ALA A 89 44.66 4.09 39.98
CA ALA A 89 44.88 2.66 40.18
C ALA A 89 43.64 1.82 40.57
N ASP A 90 42.45 2.36 40.32
CA ASP A 90 41.18 1.65 40.32
C ASP A 90 40.88 1.13 38.90
N GLY A 91 39.70 0.56 38.67
CA GLY A 91 39.29 0.13 37.33
C GLY A 91 39.06 1.22 36.27
N TYR A 92 39.35 2.51 36.52
CA TYR A 92 39.59 3.46 35.42
C TYR A 92 41.00 3.28 34.81
N ALA A 93 41.98 2.80 35.59
CA ALA A 93 43.30 2.42 35.08
C ALA A 93 43.23 1.24 34.11
N ILE A 94 42.30 0.29 34.32
CA ILE A 94 42.07 -0.87 33.43
C ILE A 94 41.84 -0.44 31.98
N LYS A 95 41.11 0.67 31.74
CA LYS A 95 40.86 1.17 30.38
C LYS A 95 42.10 1.73 29.69
N GLU A 96 43.12 2.09 30.45
CA GLU A 96 44.41 2.54 29.93
C GLU A 96 45.36 1.34 29.79
N LEU A 97 45.34 0.37 30.71
CA LEU A 97 46.06 -0.91 30.61
C LEU A 97 45.61 -1.76 29.42
N LEU A 98 44.30 -1.85 29.16
CA LEU A 98 43.74 -2.61 28.03
C LEU A 98 44.23 -2.13 26.67
N LYS A 99 44.55 -0.83 26.50
CA LYS A 99 45.15 -0.31 25.25
C LYS A 99 46.52 -0.91 24.97
N ILE A 100 47.23 -1.28 26.04
CA ILE A 100 48.57 -1.86 25.98
C ILE A 100 48.47 -3.37 25.77
N THR A 101 47.61 -4.05 26.55
CA THR A 101 47.48 -5.50 26.47
C THR A 101 46.80 -5.97 25.19
N SER A 102 45.85 -5.22 24.62
CA SER A 102 45.21 -5.61 23.35
C SER A 102 46.22 -5.68 22.21
N ILE A 103 47.07 -4.66 22.05
CA ILE A 103 48.07 -4.61 20.97
C ILE A 103 49.07 -5.77 21.08
N LEU A 104 49.53 -6.10 22.29
CA LEU A 104 50.40 -7.27 22.50
C LEU A 104 49.67 -8.59 22.26
N HIS A 105 48.39 -8.67 22.61
CA HIS A 105 47.57 -9.87 22.44
C HIS A 105 47.23 -10.14 20.97
N ASP A 106 46.88 -9.10 20.22
CA ASP A 106 46.59 -9.16 18.80
C ASP A 106 47.86 -9.52 18.00
N ALA A 107 49.02 -8.98 18.40
CA ALA A 107 50.32 -9.37 17.84
C ALA A 107 50.66 -10.84 18.15
N LEU A 108 50.34 -11.34 19.35
CA LEU A 108 50.58 -12.74 19.72
C LEU A 108 49.67 -13.70 18.94
N LEU A 109 48.37 -13.38 18.80
CA LEU A 109 47.44 -14.14 17.97
C LEU A 109 47.92 -14.23 16.52
N SER A 110 48.31 -13.10 15.93
CA SER A 110 48.82 -13.07 14.54
C SER A 110 50.10 -13.88 14.33
N ASN A 111 50.86 -14.19 15.39
CA ASN A 111 51.99 -15.12 15.32
C ASN A 111 51.53 -16.58 15.52
N LEU A 112 50.51 -16.84 16.34
CA LEU A 112 49.99 -18.19 16.56
C LEU A 112 49.30 -18.74 15.31
N ASP A 113 48.46 -17.95 14.65
CA ASP A 113 47.76 -18.35 13.41
C ASP A 113 48.78 -18.79 12.33
N GLN A 114 49.90 -18.06 12.19
CA GLN A 114 51.01 -18.40 11.27
C GLN A 114 51.74 -19.71 11.62
N ASN A 115 51.71 -20.12 12.90
CA ASN A 115 52.35 -21.37 13.35
C ASN A 115 51.39 -22.58 13.33
N GLU A 116 50.06 -22.38 13.31
CA GLU A 116 49.11 -23.49 13.17
C GLU A 116 49.00 -23.97 11.71
N ASP A 117 49.14 -23.07 10.74
CA ASP A 117 49.22 -23.42 9.31
C ASP A 117 50.40 -24.37 9.02
N GLU A 118 51.60 -24.09 9.53
CA GLU A 118 52.79 -24.97 9.35
C GLU A 118 52.68 -26.31 10.10
N ARG A 119 51.80 -26.42 11.10
CA ARG A 119 51.72 -27.59 11.99
C ARG A 119 50.57 -28.55 11.67
N ASN A 120 49.57 -28.09 10.91
CA ASN A 120 48.45 -28.92 10.47
C ASN A 120 48.77 -29.82 9.25
N GLU A 121 49.82 -29.54 8.47
CA GLU A 121 50.12 -30.33 7.27
C GLU A 121 50.54 -31.79 7.54
N GLU A 122 51.17 -32.10 8.69
CA GLU A 122 51.64 -33.47 8.99
C GLU A 122 50.66 -34.34 9.80
N ALA A 123 49.65 -33.76 10.46
CA ALA A 123 48.91 -34.48 11.52
C ALA A 123 47.49 -34.97 11.13
N SER A 124 46.87 -34.44 10.06
CA SER A 124 45.44 -34.67 9.78
C SER A 124 45.15 -35.33 8.41
N LEU A 125 45.70 -36.52 8.17
CA LEU A 125 45.25 -37.43 7.11
C LEU A 125 44.24 -38.48 7.61
N ASP A 126 43.33 -38.08 8.51
CA ASP A 126 42.28 -38.96 9.00
C ASP A 126 41.05 -38.92 8.06
N MET A 127 41.07 -39.83 7.08
CA MET A 127 40.15 -39.93 5.94
C MET A 127 38.72 -40.41 6.31
N ARG A 128 38.13 -39.93 7.41
CA ARG A 128 36.82 -40.42 7.90
C ARG A 128 35.78 -39.41 8.35
N GLU A 129 36.10 -38.12 8.54
CA GLU A 129 35.11 -37.05 8.72
C GLU A 129 35.34 -35.91 7.72
N PHE A 130 35.24 -36.23 6.43
CA PHE A 130 35.04 -35.21 5.41
C PHE A 130 33.55 -34.87 5.35
N ASP A 131 33.05 -34.07 6.31
CA ASP A 131 31.71 -33.52 6.19
C ASP A 131 31.70 -32.50 5.05
N ILE A 132 31.23 -32.98 3.90
CA ILE A 132 31.09 -32.20 2.68
C ILE A 132 30.12 -31.03 2.91
N THR A 133 29.21 -31.11 3.88
CA THR A 133 28.17 -30.12 4.14
C THR A 133 28.75 -28.78 4.61
N ASP A 134 29.72 -28.80 5.52
CA ASP A 134 30.40 -27.59 6.00
C ASP A 134 31.27 -26.99 4.88
N LYS A 135 32.08 -27.83 4.23
CA LYS A 135 32.97 -27.42 3.13
C LYS A 135 32.23 -27.05 1.85
N VAL A 136 30.95 -27.37 1.69
CA VAL A 136 30.14 -26.97 0.53
C VAL A 136 29.94 -25.45 0.48
N ASN A 137 29.87 -24.78 1.63
CA ASN A 137 29.78 -23.32 1.65
C ASN A 137 31.13 -22.66 1.28
N GLU A 138 32.24 -23.20 1.78
CA GLU A 138 33.59 -22.81 1.36
C GLU A 138 33.82 -23.05 -0.13
N LEU A 139 33.34 -24.17 -0.68
CA LEU A 139 33.49 -24.52 -2.10
C LEU A 139 32.62 -23.63 -3.00
N LYS A 140 31.42 -23.22 -2.55
CA LYS A 140 30.62 -22.17 -3.22
C LYS A 140 31.35 -20.83 -3.19
N PHE A 141 31.89 -20.42 -2.04
CA PHE A 141 32.63 -19.17 -1.89
C PHE A 141 33.91 -19.16 -2.73
N SER A 142 34.66 -20.26 -2.75
CA SER A 142 35.83 -20.49 -3.61
C SER A 142 35.47 -20.39 -5.10
N ARG A 143 34.34 -20.97 -5.53
CA ARG A 143 33.85 -20.83 -6.91
C ARG A 143 33.44 -19.40 -7.25
N GLN A 144 32.83 -18.68 -6.30
CA GLN A 144 32.51 -17.27 -6.47
C GLN A 144 33.78 -16.43 -6.59
N LEU A 145 34.75 -16.61 -5.69
CA LEU A 145 36.07 -15.96 -5.74
C LEU A 145 36.80 -16.25 -7.05
N ALA A 146 36.78 -17.49 -7.56
CA ALA A 146 37.38 -17.83 -8.85
C ALA A 146 36.70 -17.09 -10.03
N SER A 147 35.37 -16.92 -9.96
CA SER A 147 34.61 -16.11 -10.93
C SER A 147 34.96 -14.62 -10.82
N GLU A 148 35.09 -14.10 -9.59
CA GLU A 148 35.49 -12.71 -9.31
C GLU A 148 36.93 -12.44 -9.75
N ILE A 149 37.88 -13.35 -9.51
CA ILE A 149 39.26 -13.30 -10.01
C ILE A 149 39.28 -13.27 -11.54
N THR A 150 38.45 -14.09 -12.19
CA THR A 150 38.37 -14.10 -13.66
C THR A 150 37.78 -12.79 -14.20
N SER A 151 36.71 -12.29 -13.57
CA SER A 151 36.05 -11.03 -13.94
C SER A 151 36.95 -9.81 -13.70
N THR A 152 37.58 -9.74 -12.52
CA THR A 152 38.53 -8.66 -12.18
C THR A 152 39.80 -8.73 -13.02
N GLY A 153 40.29 -9.93 -13.35
CA GLY A 153 41.40 -10.13 -14.29
C GLY A 153 41.08 -9.64 -15.71
N ALA A 154 39.87 -9.92 -16.22
CA ALA A 154 39.41 -9.41 -17.51
C ALA A 154 39.27 -7.87 -17.49
N ASN A 155 38.62 -7.32 -16.45
CA ASN A 155 38.51 -5.86 -16.27
C ASN A 155 39.89 -5.20 -16.15
N LEU A 156 40.84 -5.83 -15.45
CA LEU A 156 42.20 -5.34 -15.30
C LEU A 156 42.96 -5.38 -16.63
N PHE A 157 42.82 -6.44 -17.42
CA PHE A 157 43.37 -6.53 -18.77
C PHE A 157 42.86 -5.41 -19.68
N ASP A 158 41.55 -5.18 -19.70
CA ASP A 158 40.92 -4.10 -20.48
C ASP A 158 41.36 -2.69 -20.01
N LEU A 159 41.57 -2.50 -18.70
CA LEU A 159 42.06 -1.25 -18.13
C LEU A 159 43.56 -1.03 -18.42
N LEU A 160 44.39 -2.08 -18.36
CA LEU A 160 45.81 -2.00 -18.72
C LEU A 160 46.00 -1.75 -20.22
N GLY A 161 45.18 -2.36 -21.08
CA GLY A 161 45.17 -2.08 -22.51
C GLY A 161 44.88 -0.60 -22.80
N LYS A 162 43.96 0.01 -22.03
CA LYS A 162 43.63 1.45 -22.11
C LYS A 162 44.65 2.35 -21.42
N GLU A 163 45.52 1.84 -20.52
CA GLU A 163 46.44 2.70 -19.76
C GLU A 163 47.47 3.40 -20.66
N VAL A 164 47.82 2.87 -21.84
CA VAL A 164 48.70 3.57 -22.79
C VAL A 164 48.04 4.87 -23.28
N ASP A 165 46.79 4.79 -23.73
CA ASP A 165 46.01 5.94 -24.20
C ASP A 165 45.64 6.89 -23.05
N LEU A 166 45.22 6.33 -21.90
CA LEU A 166 44.90 7.10 -20.71
C LEU A 166 46.14 7.81 -20.16
N LYS A 167 47.33 7.22 -20.21
CA LYS A 167 48.60 7.85 -19.84
C LYS A 167 48.97 8.96 -20.82
N ALA A 168 48.77 8.77 -22.12
CA ALA A 168 48.99 9.82 -23.12
C ALA A 168 48.01 11.00 -22.91
N ALA A 169 46.72 10.72 -22.68
CA ALA A 169 45.70 11.72 -22.39
C ALA A 169 45.94 12.43 -21.04
N ARG A 170 46.34 11.69 -20.00
CA ARG A 170 46.73 12.21 -18.68
C ARG A 170 47.95 13.12 -18.81
N GLN A 171 49.01 12.68 -19.50
CA GLN A 171 50.20 13.48 -19.73
C GLN A 171 49.88 14.75 -20.53
N LYS A 172 49.06 14.65 -21.59
CA LYS A 172 48.58 15.81 -22.37
C LYS A 172 47.75 16.79 -21.54
N SER A 173 46.98 16.29 -20.57
CA SER A 173 46.16 17.13 -19.68
C SER A 173 46.97 17.75 -18.54
N VAL A 174 47.98 17.05 -18.03
CA VAL A 174 48.91 17.54 -16.99
C VAL A 174 49.94 18.51 -17.57
N SER A 175 50.38 18.31 -18.81
CA SER A 175 51.24 19.27 -19.53
C SER A 175 50.47 20.43 -20.16
N ARG A 176 49.13 20.38 -20.20
CA ARG A 176 48.29 21.52 -20.59
C ARG A 176 48.42 22.59 -19.51
N GLN A 177 49.21 23.61 -19.82
CA GLN A 177 49.16 24.87 -19.07
C GLN A 177 47.77 25.47 -19.28
N PHE A 178 47.08 25.75 -18.18
CA PHE A 178 45.75 26.34 -18.22
C PHE A 178 45.88 27.83 -18.46
N GLU A 179 45.50 28.29 -19.65
CA GLU A 179 45.30 29.70 -19.91
C GLU A 179 44.20 30.23 -18.99
N LEU A 180 44.52 31.24 -18.17
CA LEU A 180 43.58 31.80 -17.20
C LEU A 180 42.30 32.30 -17.88
N SER A 181 42.42 32.81 -19.12
CA SER A 181 41.30 33.25 -19.95
C SER A 181 40.33 32.11 -20.32
N ASP A 182 40.83 30.91 -20.64
CA ASP A 182 39.98 29.75 -20.97
C ASP A 182 39.19 29.29 -19.74
N VAL A 183 39.87 29.25 -18.59
CA VAL A 183 39.26 28.87 -17.30
C VAL A 183 38.22 29.90 -16.88
N GLU A 184 38.52 31.19 -17.01
CA GLU A 184 37.56 32.25 -16.76
C GLU A 184 36.35 32.20 -17.70
N SER A 185 36.54 31.89 -18.99
CA SER A 185 35.42 31.72 -19.94
C SER A 185 34.56 30.54 -19.52
N GLY A 186 35.15 29.37 -19.28
CA GLY A 186 34.40 28.18 -18.85
C GLY A 186 33.64 28.39 -17.54
N ILE A 187 34.19 29.16 -16.59
CA ILE A 187 33.48 29.57 -15.37
C ILE A 187 32.33 30.53 -15.68
N LYS A 188 32.51 31.51 -16.57
CA LYS A 188 31.43 32.43 -17.00
C LYS A 188 30.29 31.68 -17.71
N ASP A 189 30.63 30.74 -18.59
CA ASP A 189 29.69 29.91 -19.35
C ASP A 189 28.91 28.96 -18.42
N ALA A 190 29.59 28.29 -17.48
CA ALA A 190 28.96 27.46 -16.46
C ALA A 190 28.03 28.29 -15.55
N LEU A 191 28.46 29.47 -15.15
CA LEU A 191 27.66 30.41 -14.34
C LEU A 191 26.44 30.92 -15.13
N GLN A 192 26.54 31.08 -16.45
CA GLN A 192 25.42 31.41 -17.32
C GLN A 192 24.43 30.23 -17.48
N SER A 193 24.92 28.98 -17.61
CA SER A 193 24.06 27.79 -17.59
C SER A 193 23.28 27.68 -16.29
N ILE A 194 23.97 27.78 -15.15
CA ILE A 194 23.34 27.72 -13.83
C ILE A 194 22.33 28.85 -13.64
N LYS A 195 22.59 30.07 -14.14
CA LYS A 195 21.58 31.16 -14.13
C LYS A 195 20.35 30.80 -14.95
N LYS A 196 20.52 30.23 -16.15
CA LYS A 196 19.42 29.78 -17.00
C LYS A 196 18.58 28.69 -16.33
N GLU A 197 19.24 27.70 -15.70
CA GLU A 197 18.58 26.65 -14.92
C GLU A 197 17.84 27.22 -13.69
N ILE A 198 18.40 28.22 -13.01
CA ILE A 198 17.74 28.95 -11.91
C ILE A 198 16.50 29.69 -12.41
N ASP A 199 16.54 30.33 -13.58
CA ASP A 199 15.39 31.07 -14.11
C ASP A 199 14.30 30.13 -14.69
N GLU A 200 14.70 29.00 -15.28
CA GLU A 200 13.78 27.91 -15.68
C GLU A 200 13.08 27.28 -14.46
N THR A 201 13.82 27.02 -13.37
CA THR A 201 13.23 26.47 -12.14
C THR A 201 12.33 27.47 -11.42
N LYS A 202 12.64 28.77 -11.42
CA LYS A 202 11.70 29.82 -10.96
C LYS A 202 10.41 29.82 -11.78
N HIS A 203 10.49 29.79 -13.10
CA HIS A 203 9.30 29.75 -13.95
C HIS A 203 8.46 28.49 -13.68
N LEU A 204 9.09 27.35 -13.40
CA LEU A 204 8.37 26.14 -13.00
C LEU A 204 7.67 26.32 -11.63
N ILE A 205 8.32 26.96 -10.66
CA ILE A 205 7.73 27.27 -9.34
C ILE A 205 6.52 28.22 -9.50
N GLU A 206 6.63 29.26 -10.33
CA GLU A 206 5.53 30.20 -10.61
C GLU A 206 4.33 29.49 -11.28
N ASN A 207 4.59 28.59 -12.23
CA ASN A 207 3.56 27.73 -12.85
C ASN A 207 2.88 26.81 -11.82
N VAL A 208 3.65 26.22 -10.91
CA VAL A 208 3.11 25.36 -9.84
C VAL A 208 2.25 26.18 -8.89
N ALA A 209 2.70 27.33 -8.42
CA ALA A 209 1.91 28.22 -7.55
C ALA A 209 0.61 28.69 -8.23
N ALA A 210 0.63 28.97 -9.53
CA ALA A 210 -0.57 29.31 -10.29
C ALA A 210 -1.55 28.14 -10.42
N THR A 211 -1.05 26.91 -10.58
CA THR A 211 -1.92 25.71 -10.63
C THR A 211 -2.46 25.35 -9.24
N GLU A 212 -1.67 25.50 -8.17
CA GLU A 212 -2.07 25.35 -6.77
C GLU A 212 -3.25 26.29 -6.43
N ALA A 213 -3.10 27.61 -6.65
CA ALA A 213 -4.16 28.58 -6.41
C ALA A 213 -5.44 28.32 -7.23
N SER A 214 -5.31 27.76 -8.43
CA SER A 214 -6.44 27.33 -9.28
C SER A 214 -7.13 26.07 -8.73
N LEU A 215 -6.38 25.13 -8.17
CA LEU A 215 -6.91 23.94 -7.50
C LEU A 215 -7.58 24.29 -6.18
N ASP A 216 -6.99 25.14 -5.34
CA ASP A 216 -7.61 25.63 -4.10
C ASP A 216 -8.94 26.33 -4.39
N SER A 217 -8.95 27.22 -5.39
CA SER A 217 -10.18 27.87 -5.87
C SER A 217 -11.27 26.88 -6.32
N LYS A 218 -10.90 25.69 -6.83
CA LYS A 218 -11.84 24.62 -7.20
C LYS A 218 -12.28 23.83 -5.96
N ILE A 219 -11.36 23.53 -5.03
CA ILE A 219 -11.62 22.82 -3.77
C ILE A 219 -12.60 23.63 -2.92
N GLU A 220 -12.42 24.94 -2.78
CA GLU A 220 -13.36 25.82 -2.06
C GLU A 220 -14.76 25.79 -2.67
N ARG A 221 -14.88 25.89 -4.01
CA ARG A 221 -16.18 25.78 -4.70
C ARG A 221 -16.85 24.44 -4.44
N ARG A 222 -16.11 23.33 -4.53
CA ARG A 222 -16.63 21.99 -4.24
C ARG A 222 -17.03 21.83 -2.78
N ASN A 223 -16.27 22.37 -1.83
CA ASN A 223 -16.63 22.34 -0.41
C ASN A 223 -17.92 23.14 -0.13
N LEU A 224 -18.12 24.29 -0.81
CA LEU A 224 -19.35 25.06 -0.74
C LEU A 224 -20.55 24.32 -1.38
N GLU A 225 -20.36 23.62 -2.49
CA GLU A 225 -21.36 22.73 -3.11
C GLU A 225 -21.74 21.59 -2.17
N ILE A 226 -20.76 20.86 -1.63
CA ILE A 226 -20.96 19.77 -0.68
C ILE A 226 -21.73 20.27 0.54
N SER A 227 -21.33 21.39 1.16
CA SER A 227 -22.06 21.96 2.31
C SER A 227 -23.51 22.33 1.97
N ARG A 228 -23.80 22.76 0.73
CA ARG A 228 -25.19 22.99 0.26
C ARG A 228 -25.96 21.68 0.11
N TYR A 229 -25.35 20.65 -0.49
CA TYR A 229 -25.97 19.34 -0.64
C TYR A 229 -26.20 18.63 0.69
N GLU A 230 -25.27 18.71 1.64
CA GLU A 230 -25.43 18.22 3.01
C GLU A 230 -26.59 18.90 3.72
N LYS A 231 -26.71 20.23 3.63
CA LYS A 231 -27.85 20.98 4.19
C LYS A 231 -29.17 20.57 3.55
N ARG A 232 -29.20 20.38 2.22
CA ARG A 232 -30.37 19.88 1.48
C ARG A 232 -30.74 18.45 1.89
N LEU A 233 -29.75 17.56 2.07
CA LEU A 233 -29.93 16.19 2.53
C LEU A 233 -30.44 16.14 3.98
N GLN A 234 -29.88 16.97 4.87
CA GLN A 234 -30.37 17.09 6.25
C GLN A 234 -31.80 17.66 6.31
N ALA A 235 -32.17 18.57 5.41
CA ALA A 235 -33.55 19.04 5.28
C ALA A 235 -34.47 17.91 4.78
N LEU A 236 -34.10 17.21 3.71
CA LEU A 236 -34.86 16.07 3.17
C LEU A 236 -35.03 14.95 4.22
N LYS A 237 -33.99 14.60 4.98
CA LYS A 237 -34.07 13.62 6.08
C LYS A 237 -35.02 14.01 7.22
N LYS A 238 -35.31 15.30 7.39
CA LYS A 238 -36.28 15.80 8.38
C LYS A 238 -37.72 15.86 7.83
N VAL A 239 -37.89 15.86 6.51
CA VAL A 239 -39.20 15.87 5.86
C VAL A 239 -39.71 14.42 5.78
N ARG A 240 -40.81 14.15 6.50
CA ARG A 240 -41.55 12.89 6.35
C ARG A 240 -42.15 12.83 4.93
N PRO A 241 -42.03 11.72 4.18
CA PRO A 241 -42.59 11.64 2.83
C PRO A 241 -44.11 11.87 2.84
N ALA A 242 -44.60 12.73 1.93
CA ALA A 242 -45.97 13.26 1.99
C ALA A 242 -47.06 12.17 2.05
N PHE A 243 -46.91 11.11 1.25
CA PHE A 243 -47.89 10.02 1.16
C PHE A 243 -47.63 8.84 2.11
N LEU A 244 -46.59 8.91 2.97
CA LEU A 244 -46.29 7.81 3.90
C LEU A 244 -47.40 7.63 4.94
N GLU A 245 -48.02 8.72 5.39
CA GLU A 245 -49.13 8.68 6.34
C GLU A 245 -50.39 8.07 5.71
N GLU A 246 -50.75 8.51 4.51
CA GLU A 246 -51.84 7.95 3.70
C GLU A 246 -51.61 6.46 3.40
N PHE A 247 -50.39 6.08 3.00
CA PHE A 247 -50.00 4.69 2.78
C PHE A 247 -50.20 3.83 4.04
N THR A 248 -49.68 4.26 5.20
CA THR A 248 -49.86 3.51 6.46
C THR A 248 -51.32 3.49 6.97
N ALA A 249 -52.16 4.45 6.55
CA ALA A 249 -53.58 4.43 6.83
C ALA A 249 -54.31 3.40 5.93
N LEU A 250 -54.00 3.39 4.64
CA LEU A 250 -54.53 2.44 3.66
C LEU A 250 -54.09 1.00 3.96
N GLU A 251 -52.86 0.76 4.41
CA GLU A 251 -52.41 -0.56 4.86
C GLU A 251 -53.26 -1.07 6.04
N LYS A 252 -53.52 -0.22 7.04
CA LYS A 252 -54.36 -0.59 8.20
C LYS A 252 -55.83 -0.82 7.81
N GLU A 253 -56.35 -0.04 6.87
CA GLU A 253 -57.69 -0.26 6.32
C GLU A 253 -57.76 -1.59 5.55
N LEU A 254 -56.75 -1.89 4.74
CA LEU A 254 -56.62 -3.15 4.02
C LEU A 254 -56.53 -4.36 4.96
N GLU A 255 -55.76 -4.28 6.04
CA GLU A 255 -55.71 -5.32 7.09
C GLU A 255 -57.09 -5.57 7.72
N GLN A 256 -57.81 -4.49 8.09
CA GLN A 256 -59.15 -4.59 8.67
C GLN A 256 -60.16 -5.19 7.69
N LEU A 257 -60.12 -4.77 6.42
CA LEU A 257 -60.95 -5.32 5.35
C LEU A 257 -60.62 -6.79 5.07
N PHE A 258 -59.34 -7.18 5.10
CA PHE A 258 -58.92 -8.57 4.95
C PHE A 258 -59.43 -9.46 6.09
N VAL A 259 -59.36 -8.99 7.34
CA VAL A 259 -59.95 -9.70 8.49
C VAL A 259 -61.46 -9.88 8.30
N GLN A 260 -62.19 -8.82 7.93
CA GLN A 260 -63.64 -8.91 7.67
C GLN A 260 -63.97 -9.84 6.50
N TYR A 261 -63.20 -9.79 5.41
CA TYR A 261 -63.36 -10.67 4.25
C TYR A 261 -63.15 -12.13 4.64
N SER A 262 -62.07 -12.44 5.38
CA SER A 262 -61.78 -13.78 5.85
C SER A 262 -62.88 -14.35 6.77
N LEU A 263 -63.48 -13.51 7.62
CA LEU A 263 -64.62 -13.88 8.46
C LEU A 263 -65.85 -14.18 7.60
N ARG A 264 -66.20 -13.27 6.68
CA ARG A 264 -67.34 -13.45 5.76
C ARG A 264 -67.19 -14.72 4.92
N LEU A 265 -65.99 -15.00 4.40
CA LEU A 265 -65.69 -16.22 3.64
C LEU A 265 -65.89 -17.48 4.49
N ARG A 266 -65.41 -17.51 5.74
CA ARG A 266 -65.65 -18.64 6.66
C ARG A 266 -67.14 -18.83 6.97
N CYS A 267 -67.88 -17.74 7.22
CA CYS A 267 -69.32 -17.81 7.46
C CYS A 267 -70.09 -18.29 6.23
N LEU A 268 -69.69 -17.83 5.03
CA LEU A 268 -70.29 -18.21 3.76
C LEU A 268 -70.08 -19.71 3.50
N VAL A 269 -68.84 -20.23 3.58
CA VAL A 269 -68.54 -21.66 3.41
C VAL A 269 -69.29 -22.53 4.42
N GLN A 270 -69.45 -22.07 5.67
CA GLN A 270 -70.23 -22.79 6.67
C GLN A 270 -71.73 -22.81 6.37
N LEU A 271 -72.28 -21.74 5.78
CA LEU A 271 -73.68 -21.67 5.35
C LEU A 271 -73.94 -22.49 4.08
N GLU A 272 -73.03 -22.45 3.10
CA GLU A 272 -73.08 -23.32 1.91
C GLU A 272 -73.09 -24.79 2.32
N LYS A 273 -72.18 -25.20 3.21
CA LYS A 273 -72.17 -26.57 3.75
C LYS A 273 -73.49 -26.92 4.45
N GLN A 274 -74.01 -26.05 5.32
CA GLN A 274 -75.29 -26.31 5.99
C GLN A 274 -76.46 -26.41 5.01
N PHE A 275 -76.42 -25.66 3.91
CA PHE A 275 -77.41 -25.72 2.85
C PHE A 275 -77.31 -27.06 2.09
N GLU A 276 -76.10 -27.47 1.68
CA GLU A 276 -75.82 -28.78 1.06
C GLU A 276 -76.24 -29.95 1.95
N ASP A 277 -75.90 -29.91 3.25
CA ASP A 277 -76.32 -30.90 4.24
C ASP A 277 -77.86 -30.96 4.35
N SER A 278 -78.55 -29.81 4.30
CA SER A 278 -80.01 -29.73 4.40
C SER A 278 -80.75 -30.24 3.15
N GLU A 279 -80.26 -29.93 1.95
CA GLU A 279 -80.82 -30.44 0.70
C GLU A 279 -80.50 -31.93 0.54
N SER A 280 -79.33 -32.39 0.98
CA SER A 280 -78.99 -33.82 1.04
C SER A 280 -79.93 -34.58 1.97
N ALA A 281 -80.17 -34.07 3.19
CA ALA A 281 -81.11 -34.68 4.14
C ALA A 281 -82.58 -34.62 3.67
N ARG A 282 -82.95 -33.59 2.90
CA ARG A 282 -84.27 -33.49 2.26
C ARG A 282 -84.44 -34.52 1.15
N LEU A 283 -83.41 -34.69 0.30
CA LEU A 283 -83.38 -35.66 -0.78
C LEU A 283 -83.37 -37.09 -0.22
N GLU A 284 -82.61 -37.34 0.85
CA GLU A 284 -82.63 -38.62 1.57
C GLU A 284 -84.03 -38.92 2.14
N LYS A 285 -84.68 -37.97 2.82
CA LYS A 285 -86.07 -38.12 3.30
C LYS A 285 -87.04 -38.37 2.15
N GLN A 286 -86.87 -37.72 1.00
CA GLN A 286 -87.70 -37.94 -0.18
C GLN A 286 -87.52 -39.35 -0.75
N LEU A 287 -86.27 -39.86 -0.79
CA LEU A 287 -85.98 -41.24 -1.17
C LEU A 287 -86.53 -42.26 -0.16
N GLN A 288 -86.43 -42.00 1.15
CA GLN A 288 -87.00 -42.85 2.20
C GLN A 288 -88.53 -42.91 2.09
N LEU A 289 -89.20 -41.79 1.82
CA LEU A 289 -90.65 -41.75 1.58
C LEU A 289 -91.05 -42.46 0.27
N ALA A 290 -90.23 -42.33 -0.79
CA ALA A 290 -90.45 -43.03 -2.07
C ALA A 290 -90.15 -44.54 -2.01
N ALA A 291 -89.36 -44.99 -1.02
CA ALA A 291 -89.04 -46.40 -0.79
C ALA A 291 -90.11 -47.15 0.03
N LEU A 292 -91.15 -46.47 0.53
CA LEU A 292 -92.29 -47.10 1.17
C LEU A 292 -93.27 -47.65 0.10
N PRO A 293 -93.76 -48.90 0.22
CA PRO A 293 -94.71 -49.46 -0.73
C PRO A 293 -96.06 -48.72 -0.69
N PRO A 294 -96.76 -48.57 -1.83
CA PRO A 294 -97.91 -47.67 -1.95
C PRO A 294 -99.14 -48.19 -1.19
N VAL A 295 -99.58 -47.43 -0.19
CA VAL A 295 -100.88 -47.64 0.49
C VAL A 295 -101.98 -46.89 -0.27
N GLN A 296 -103.06 -47.59 -0.61
CA GLN A 296 -104.19 -47.07 -1.37
C GLN A 296 -105.33 -46.57 -0.47
N THR A 297 -105.80 -45.33 -0.67
CA THR A 297 -107.16 -44.85 -0.32
C THR A 297 -107.53 -43.73 -1.31
N ILE A 298 -108.30 -44.04 -2.37
CA ILE A 298 -109.77 -43.86 -2.49
C ILE A 298 -110.22 -42.38 -2.42
N PRO A 299 -110.88 -41.82 -3.47
CA PRO A 299 -111.24 -40.41 -3.57
C PRO A 299 -112.62 -40.09 -2.98
N LEU A 300 -112.89 -38.80 -2.70
CA LEU A 300 -114.24 -38.26 -2.53
C LEU A 300 -114.34 -36.81 -3.07
N ASP A 301 -115.57 -36.36 -3.26
CA ASP A 301 -115.97 -35.43 -4.33
C ASP A 301 -116.24 -33.98 -3.86
N GLN A 302 -116.52 -33.12 -4.85
CA GLN A 302 -116.68 -31.66 -4.80
C GLN A 302 -117.78 -31.15 -3.85
N THR A 303 -117.66 -29.89 -3.43
CA THR A 303 -118.81 -29.00 -3.26
C THR A 303 -118.41 -27.53 -3.42
N ASP A 304 -119.35 -26.76 -3.98
CA ASP A 304 -119.18 -25.39 -4.48
C ASP A 304 -119.39 -24.28 -3.43
N HIS A 305 -119.10 -23.05 -3.90
CA HIS A 305 -119.56 -21.74 -3.42
C HIS A 305 -118.83 -21.12 -2.23
N HIS A 306 -118.80 -19.80 -2.08
CA HIS A 306 -118.80 -18.58 -2.92
C HIS A 306 -118.89 -17.43 -1.88
N ASP A 307 -118.72 -16.19 -2.34
CA ASP A 307 -118.98 -14.93 -1.62
C ASP A 307 -117.97 -14.52 -0.51
N ASP A 308 -117.68 -13.23 -0.29
CA ASP A 308 -117.43 -12.11 -1.22
C ASP A 308 -116.82 -10.94 -0.38
N VAL A 309 -116.64 -9.74 -0.97
CA VAL A 309 -116.44 -8.42 -0.31
C VAL A 309 -115.01 -8.12 0.24
N PHE A 310 -114.36 -6.95 0.01
CA PHE A 310 -114.51 -5.83 -0.95
C PHE A 310 -113.33 -4.82 -0.81
N MET A 311 -113.13 -3.93 -1.81
CA MET A 311 -112.25 -2.72 -1.87
C MET A 311 -110.72 -2.91 -1.78
N GLU A 312 -109.85 -2.53 -2.73
CA GLU A 312 -109.77 -1.45 -3.76
C GLU A 312 -109.05 -0.15 -3.31
N LYS A 313 -107.79 0.04 -3.74
CA LYS A 313 -107.26 1.18 -4.57
C LYS A 313 -105.72 1.11 -4.68
N VAL A 314 -105.11 0.87 -5.86
CA VAL A 314 -104.89 1.75 -7.05
C VAL A 314 -103.57 2.55 -6.98
N GLY A 315 -102.72 2.34 -7.99
CA GLY A 315 -101.49 3.08 -8.31
C GLY A 315 -100.23 2.20 -8.40
N GLY A 316 -99.52 2.06 -9.54
CA GLY A 316 -99.78 2.54 -10.91
C GLY A 316 -98.80 1.90 -11.94
N ASP A 317 -99.24 1.84 -13.20
CA ASP A 317 -98.49 1.72 -14.47
C ASP A 317 -97.19 0.87 -14.59
N ARG A 318 -97.39 -0.42 -14.91
CA ARG A 318 -97.07 -1.10 -16.20
C ARG A 318 -95.99 -0.50 -17.17
N PRO A 319 -95.45 -1.30 -18.11
CA PRO A 319 -94.69 -2.55 -17.96
C PRO A 319 -93.40 -2.53 -18.85
N GLY A 320 -92.51 -3.53 -18.76
CA GLY A 320 -91.33 -3.53 -19.65
C GLY A 320 -90.37 -4.71 -19.54
N ALA A 321 -90.80 -5.91 -19.90
CA ALA A 321 -89.87 -7.01 -20.17
C ALA A 321 -89.44 -7.00 -21.64
N THR A 322 -88.15 -7.18 -21.94
CA THR A 322 -87.64 -8.11 -22.98
C THR A 322 -86.11 -8.12 -23.06
N ASN A 323 -85.57 -9.31 -23.35
CA ASN A 323 -84.16 -9.54 -23.71
C ASN A 323 -83.74 -8.72 -24.95
N ARG A 324 -82.42 -8.41 -25.07
CA ARG A 324 -81.58 -9.08 -26.10
C ARG A 324 -80.08 -8.78 -26.05
N HIS A 325 -79.37 -9.67 -26.74
CA HIS A 325 -77.93 -9.77 -26.95
C HIS A 325 -77.29 -8.71 -27.88
N HIS A 326 -75.96 -8.67 -27.77
CA HIS A 326 -74.94 -8.58 -28.83
C HIS A 326 -74.54 -7.25 -29.51
N ASP A 327 -73.20 -7.10 -29.50
CA ASP A 327 -72.31 -6.72 -30.61
C ASP A 327 -71.88 -5.25 -30.88
N ARG A 328 -70.54 -5.10 -30.87
CA ARG A 328 -69.66 -4.43 -31.86
C ARG A 328 -69.21 -2.96 -31.71
N GLN A 329 -67.87 -2.86 -31.75
CA GLN A 329 -67.04 -1.99 -32.61
C GLN A 329 -66.81 -0.49 -32.29
N ARG A 330 -65.61 -0.22 -31.71
CA ARG A 330 -64.40 0.39 -32.34
C ARG A 330 -64.45 1.74 -33.09
N VAL A 331 -63.35 2.53 -32.92
CA VAL A 331 -62.82 3.72 -33.68
C VAL A 331 -63.68 5.02 -33.68
N PRO A 332 -63.14 6.23 -34.05
CA PRO A 332 -61.76 6.61 -34.40
C PRO A 332 -61.17 7.91 -33.76
N THR A 333 -59.92 8.16 -34.16
CA THR A 333 -59.00 9.30 -34.03
C THR A 333 -59.50 10.71 -34.45
N GLY A 334 -59.08 11.74 -33.71
CA GLY A 334 -58.47 12.99 -34.23
C GLY A 334 -59.35 14.19 -34.66
N GLY A 335 -58.97 15.41 -34.25
CA GLY A 335 -59.48 16.68 -34.81
C GLY A 335 -59.35 17.92 -33.89
N ARG A 336 -58.92 19.07 -34.43
CA ARG A 336 -58.66 20.36 -33.70
C ARG A 336 -59.64 21.48 -34.11
N SER A 337 -59.91 22.44 -33.19
CA SER A 337 -59.89 23.94 -33.39
C SER A 337 -60.63 24.63 -32.21
N LYS A 338 -60.52 25.94 -31.88
CA LYS A 338 -60.04 27.15 -32.59
C LYS A 338 -59.80 28.34 -31.61
N ILE A 339 -59.21 29.46 -32.11
CA ILE A 339 -59.15 30.84 -31.53
C ILE A 339 -58.14 30.99 -30.36
N GLU A 340 -57.12 31.86 -30.35
CA GLU A 340 -56.57 32.90 -31.26
C GLU A 340 -55.04 33.06 -30.94
N LYS A 341 -54.18 33.95 -31.47
CA LYS A 341 -54.30 35.14 -32.35
C LYS A 341 -53.09 35.24 -33.34
N ALA A 342 -52.50 36.42 -33.56
CA ALA A 342 -51.32 36.70 -34.43
C ALA A 342 -50.60 38.00 -33.91
N PRO A 343 -49.48 38.54 -34.47
CA PRO A 343 -48.75 38.22 -35.74
C PRO A 343 -47.19 38.16 -35.56
N ALA A 344 -46.26 38.19 -36.53
CA ALA A 344 -46.26 38.30 -38.01
C ALA A 344 -44.93 37.78 -38.62
N LYS A 345 -44.96 37.28 -39.88
CA LYS A 345 -43.91 37.37 -40.96
C LYS A 345 -42.48 36.81 -40.70
N ALA A 346 -41.69 36.30 -41.66
CA ALA A 346 -41.83 36.20 -43.13
C ALA A 346 -41.22 34.87 -43.69
N TYR A 347 -41.24 34.71 -45.02
CA TYR A 347 -41.10 33.45 -45.78
C TYR A 347 -39.73 33.23 -46.46
N GLY A 348 -39.46 31.98 -46.85
CA GLY A 348 -38.54 31.59 -47.94
C GLY A 348 -37.18 31.03 -47.50
N GLY A 349 -36.58 30.04 -48.19
CA GLY A 349 -37.03 29.25 -49.34
C GLY A 349 -35.92 28.28 -49.78
N MET A 350 -36.25 27.05 -50.18
CA MET A 350 -35.28 26.02 -50.56
C MET A 350 -34.95 26.05 -52.06
N GLN A 351 -33.66 26.18 -52.43
CA GLN A 351 -33.10 25.60 -53.66
C GLN A 351 -31.55 25.54 -53.60
N PRO A 352 -30.90 24.49 -54.17
CA PRO A 352 -29.43 24.32 -54.14
C PRO A 352 -28.76 24.65 -55.49
N PRO A 353 -27.43 24.86 -55.50
CA PRO A 353 -26.60 24.62 -56.68
C PRO A 353 -25.57 23.49 -56.48
N LEU A 354 -25.27 22.78 -57.57
CA LEU A 354 -24.26 21.72 -57.66
C LEU A 354 -22.89 22.25 -58.11
N LEU A 355 -21.84 21.48 -57.77
CA LEU A 355 -20.50 21.40 -58.40
C LEU A 355 -19.59 22.65 -58.37
N GLY A 356 -18.36 22.49 -57.83
CA GLY A 356 -17.35 23.55 -57.90
C GLY A 356 -15.98 23.35 -57.23
N SER A 357 -15.49 22.11 -57.09
CA SER A 357 -14.08 21.65 -56.91
C SER A 357 -12.96 22.56 -56.32
N GLN A 358 -12.08 21.93 -55.51
CA GLN A 358 -10.75 22.41 -55.03
C GLN A 358 -10.78 23.41 -53.85
N SER A 359 -9.90 23.35 -52.83
CA SER A 359 -8.94 22.32 -52.37
C SER A 359 -8.43 22.65 -50.94
N SER A 360 -7.77 21.68 -50.27
CA SER A 360 -6.90 21.83 -49.08
C SER A 360 -7.46 22.49 -47.80
N LEU A 361 -8.18 21.67 -47.02
CA LEU A 361 -7.91 21.34 -45.61
C LEU A 361 -7.16 22.38 -44.73
N ASP A 362 -7.94 23.04 -43.90
CA ASP A 362 -7.59 23.52 -42.55
C ASP A 362 -7.77 22.36 -41.53
N LEU A 363 -7.03 22.39 -40.41
CA LEU A 363 -7.41 21.77 -39.13
C LEU A 363 -6.72 22.51 -37.96
N SER A 364 -7.29 23.64 -37.59
CA SER A 364 -7.17 24.28 -36.28
C SER A 364 -8.57 24.61 -35.74
N THR A 365 -8.71 24.87 -34.43
CA THR A 365 -9.99 24.99 -33.66
C THR A 365 -10.49 23.62 -33.15
N ASP A 366 -10.65 23.32 -31.86
CA ASP A 366 -11.13 24.06 -30.66
C ASP A 366 -12.67 24.05 -30.49
N SER A 367 -13.13 24.28 -29.25
CA SER A 367 -14.51 24.48 -28.79
C SER A 367 -15.43 23.25 -28.64
N GLU A 368 -15.46 22.76 -27.40
CA GLU A 368 -16.64 22.65 -26.52
C GLU A 368 -18.05 22.47 -27.14
N SER A 369 -18.68 21.34 -26.81
CA SER A 369 -20.11 21.15 -26.47
C SER A 369 -20.30 19.67 -26.07
N ASP A 370 -21.19 19.20 -25.21
CA ASP A 370 -22.04 19.65 -24.11
C ASP A 370 -22.81 18.37 -23.66
N ASP A 371 -23.52 18.42 -22.54
CA ASP A 371 -24.36 17.39 -21.91
C ASP A 371 -24.68 16.07 -22.65
N SER A 372 -24.41 14.94 -21.99
CA SER A 372 -25.24 13.73 -22.11
C SER A 372 -25.41 13.03 -20.76
N PHE A 373 -26.50 13.41 -20.05
CA PHE A 373 -27.07 12.61 -18.98
C PHE A 373 -27.41 11.20 -19.49
N LEU A 374 -26.81 10.16 -18.90
CA LEU A 374 -27.28 8.79 -19.05
C LEU A 374 -27.30 8.10 -17.69
N ASP A 375 -28.51 8.03 -17.15
CA ASP A 375 -28.88 7.31 -15.93
C ASP A 375 -28.73 5.80 -16.18
N LYS A 376 -28.00 5.08 -15.32
CA LYS A 376 -28.02 3.62 -15.32
C LYS A 376 -27.59 3.02 -13.97
N ASP A 377 -28.55 2.93 -13.06
CA ASP A 377 -28.46 2.06 -11.90
C ASP A 377 -28.40 0.58 -12.34
N GLU A 378 -27.35 -0.15 -11.94
CA GLU A 378 -27.43 -1.56 -11.56
C GLU A 378 -26.43 -1.87 -10.43
N PRO A 379 -26.81 -2.67 -9.41
CA PRO A 379 -25.93 -3.01 -8.28
C PRO A 379 -25.20 -4.35 -8.51
N GLU A 380 -23.89 -4.32 -8.77
CA GLU A 380 -23.08 -5.54 -8.77
C GLU A 380 -22.63 -5.97 -7.36
N LEU A 381 -22.48 -7.28 -7.20
CA LEU A 381 -22.39 -7.99 -5.93
C LEU A 381 -21.01 -7.86 -5.26
N MET A 382 -21.03 -7.58 -3.95
CA MET A 382 -19.88 -7.74 -3.06
C MET A 382 -19.54 -9.23 -2.89
N HIS A 383 -18.63 -9.76 -3.71
CA HIS A 383 -17.90 -10.98 -3.39
C HIS A 383 -16.68 -10.64 -2.54
N SER A 384 -16.78 -10.92 -1.24
CA SER A 384 -15.63 -11.02 -0.34
C SER A 384 -14.80 -12.26 -0.71
N ASP A 385 -13.53 -12.06 -1.03
CA ASP A 385 -12.52 -13.11 -0.87
C ASP A 385 -11.42 -12.60 0.08
N GLU A 386 -10.94 -13.51 0.91
CA GLU A 386 -10.23 -13.23 2.16
C GLU A 386 -8.84 -13.87 2.10
N SER A 387 -7.84 -13.12 1.63
CA SER A 387 -6.44 -13.54 1.76
C SER A 387 -5.48 -12.36 1.79
N LEU A 388 -5.07 -11.96 3.00
CA LEU A 388 -3.97 -11.01 3.24
C LEU A 388 -2.74 -11.77 3.75
N GLY A 389 -1.79 -12.03 2.84
CA GLY A 389 -0.44 -12.49 3.17
C GLY A 389 0.60 -11.43 2.81
N PRO A 390 1.49 -10.99 3.72
CA PRO A 390 2.43 -9.92 3.45
C PRO A 390 3.79 -10.45 2.94
N GLU A 391 4.00 -10.41 1.62
CA GLU A 391 5.34 -10.60 1.02
C GLU A 391 5.95 -9.23 0.69
N VAL A 392 7.01 -8.87 1.42
CA VAL A 392 7.84 -7.69 1.14
C VAL A 392 8.82 -8.00 0.01
N SER A 393 8.75 -7.22 -1.08
CA SER A 393 9.75 -7.26 -2.15
C SER A 393 10.06 -5.84 -2.62
N ALA A 394 11.17 -5.31 -2.13
CA ALA A 394 11.80 -4.11 -2.67
C ALA A 394 12.79 -4.52 -3.77
N ASP A 395 12.58 -4.05 -4.99
CA ASP A 395 13.62 -3.38 -5.80
C ASP A 395 13.07 -2.91 -7.15
N ARG A 396 12.90 -1.59 -7.31
CA ARG A 396 12.57 -0.97 -8.61
C ARG A 396 13.85 -0.55 -9.31
N ARG A 397 14.30 -1.37 -10.27
CA ARG A 397 15.45 -1.05 -11.14
C ARG A 397 15.07 0.01 -12.17
N ALA A 398 15.88 1.07 -12.28
CA ALA A 398 15.65 2.19 -13.21
C ALA A 398 15.86 1.77 -14.70
N PRO A 399 15.21 2.44 -15.67
CA PRO A 399 15.34 2.11 -17.08
C PRO A 399 16.69 2.56 -17.68
N SER A 400 17.20 1.74 -18.60
CA SER A 400 18.54 1.86 -19.18
C SER A 400 18.74 3.06 -20.10
N ALA A 401 19.92 3.68 -20.04
CA ALA A 401 20.35 4.72 -20.97
C ALA A 401 20.76 4.14 -22.34
N ARG A 402 20.59 4.95 -23.40
CA ARG A 402 20.83 4.57 -24.79
C ARG A 402 22.33 4.36 -25.07
N VAL A 403 22.70 3.21 -25.63
CA VAL A 403 23.99 3.00 -26.28
C VAL A 403 23.88 3.46 -27.73
N ALA A 404 24.69 4.45 -28.13
CA ALA A 404 24.82 4.87 -29.52
C ALA A 404 25.89 4.02 -30.22
N ALA A 405 25.52 3.29 -31.26
CA ALA A 405 26.45 2.53 -32.07
C ALA A 405 27.06 3.42 -33.17
N SER A 406 28.34 3.80 -33.03
CA SER A 406 29.10 4.45 -34.10
C SER A 406 29.59 3.42 -35.10
N LYS A 407 28.97 3.37 -36.28
CA LYS A 407 29.40 2.52 -37.39
C LYS A 407 30.62 3.18 -38.06
N MET A 408 31.81 2.61 -37.88
CA MET A 408 32.98 3.07 -38.63
C MET A 408 32.84 2.69 -40.10
N GLN A 409 33.20 3.64 -40.96
CA GLN A 409 33.11 3.53 -42.41
C GLN A 409 34.52 3.61 -42.96
N ASP A 410 35.02 2.47 -43.41
CA ASP A 410 36.39 2.27 -43.89
C ASP A 410 36.47 2.67 -45.37
N ASN A 411 37.10 3.81 -45.65
CA ASN A 411 37.31 4.32 -47.01
C ASN A 411 38.82 4.39 -47.25
N SER A 412 39.37 3.30 -47.77
CA SER A 412 40.71 3.24 -48.38
C SER A 412 40.60 3.61 -49.86
N ASP A 413 41.07 4.79 -50.26
CA ASP A 413 41.39 5.11 -51.65
C ASP A 413 42.38 6.28 -51.71
N ASP A 414 43.68 5.96 -51.68
CA ASP A 414 44.79 6.89 -51.97
C ASP A 414 45.53 6.34 -53.21
N ASP A 415 45.30 7.00 -54.35
CA ASP A 415 45.99 6.78 -55.62
C ASP A 415 46.42 8.16 -56.13
N PHE A 416 47.70 8.31 -56.52
CA PHE A 416 48.48 9.52 -56.90
C PHE A 416 49.18 10.36 -55.81
#